data_AF-A0A8T1Q421-F1
#
_entry.id   AF-A0A8T1Q421-F1
#
_cell.length_a   1.000
_cell.length_b   1.000
_cell.length_c   1.000
_cell.angle_alpha   90.00
_cell.angle_beta   90.00
_cell.angle_gamma   90.00
#
_symmetry.space_group_name_H-M   'P 1'
#
loop_
_entity.id
_entity.type
_entity.pdbx_description
1 polymer ?
#
loop_
_entity_poly.entity_id
_entity_poly.type
_entity_poly.pdbx_seq_one_letter_code
_entity_poly.pdbx_strand_id
1 'polypeptide(L)'
;MSTKWFVLVWREKLIGVRIAVSVRVLDYLINQHQFSPEAALKASSAFTYLRNPEKADSVLSFFKECGFSQTHIEHVVKRIPKVLSAKLAVTIKPKIKIFQDLGFAPDDIAEIVYGDPWILTRSAGNQIGPSILVLKSILGSNEDIVRVLKSSGWFLKHDLDKTMMPNIEFLMHCEISSSQIVKYLFNFPRFFLHKPESIQAFVKTVDGMGFDRKSKMFLSAIRTVSSMSEENWELKLELFRSLGFSEKDILDVFRRVPQVFAISERKIKEVKTPSTSFGDSGKEKCA
;
A
#
# COMPACT_ATOMS: atom_id res chain seq x y z
N MET A 1 -62.09 -20.91 -37.01
CA MET A 1 -61.37 -20.53 -35.78
C MET A 1 -59.89 -20.40 -36.10
N SER A 2 -59.36 -19.20 -35.91
CA SER A 2 -58.20 -18.65 -36.62
C SER A 2 -56.86 -19.06 -36.00
N THR A 3 -55.98 -19.63 -36.83
CA THR A 3 -54.55 -19.88 -36.58
C THR A 3 -53.75 -18.62 -36.24
N LYS A 4 -54.34 -17.41 -36.32
CA LYS A 4 -53.71 -16.16 -35.85
C LYS A 4 -53.60 -16.06 -34.32
N TRP A 5 -54.40 -16.78 -33.54
CA TRP A 5 -54.34 -16.71 -32.07
C TRP A 5 -53.09 -17.38 -31.48
N PHE A 6 -52.62 -18.48 -32.09
CA PHE A 6 -51.41 -19.17 -31.61
C PHE A 6 -50.12 -18.36 -31.85
N VAL A 7 -50.06 -17.58 -32.94
CA VAL A 7 -48.88 -16.77 -33.27
C VAL A 7 -48.77 -15.53 -32.35
N LEU A 8 -49.89 -14.97 -31.89
CA LEU A 8 -49.88 -13.84 -30.95
C LEU A 8 -49.51 -14.27 -29.52
N VAL A 9 -50.03 -15.40 -29.03
CA VAL A 9 -49.70 -15.92 -27.70
C VAL A 9 -48.26 -16.44 -27.62
N TRP A 10 -47.66 -16.88 -28.73
CA TRP A 10 -46.23 -17.23 -28.78
C TRP A 10 -45.30 -16.00 -28.89
N ARG A 11 -45.80 -14.84 -29.34
CA ARG A 11 -45.01 -13.60 -29.38
C ARG A 11 -44.92 -12.90 -28.01
N GLU A 12 -45.89 -13.10 -27.13
CA GLU A 12 -45.90 -12.51 -25.78
C GLU A 12 -45.08 -13.31 -24.74
N LYS A 13 -44.76 -14.58 -25.00
CA LYS A 13 -43.87 -15.38 -24.14
C LYS A 13 -42.36 -15.16 -24.39
N LEU A 14 -41.99 -14.32 -25.35
CA LEU A 14 -40.60 -13.89 -25.60
C LEU A 14 -40.23 -12.57 -24.89
N ILE A 15 -41.09 -12.05 -24.00
CA ILE A 15 -40.81 -10.83 -23.22
C ILE A 15 -39.96 -11.13 -21.96
N GLY A 16 -39.70 -12.40 -21.66
CA GLY A 16 -38.91 -12.83 -20.49
C GLY A 16 -37.46 -13.22 -20.76
N VAL A 17 -37.00 -13.26 -22.02
CA VAL A 17 -35.59 -13.53 -22.34
C VAL A 17 -34.91 -12.18 -22.50
N ARG A 18 -34.36 -11.64 -21.40
CA ARG A 18 -33.36 -10.56 -21.50
C ARG A 18 -32.24 -11.08 -22.39
N ILE A 19 -32.20 -10.63 -23.64
CA ILE A 19 -31.04 -10.79 -24.51
C ILE A 19 -29.88 -10.20 -23.70
N ALA A 20 -28.91 -11.03 -23.34
CA ALA A 20 -27.71 -10.53 -22.67
C ALA A 20 -26.97 -9.67 -23.69
N VAL A 21 -27.23 -8.35 -23.66
CA VAL A 21 -26.55 -7.38 -24.51
C VAL A 21 -25.09 -7.35 -24.05
N SER A 22 -24.27 -8.07 -24.79
CA SER A 22 -22.83 -8.11 -24.58
C SER A 22 -22.22 -6.92 -25.29
N VAL A 23 -21.63 -5.99 -24.53
CA VAL A 23 -21.01 -4.78 -25.09
C VAL A 23 -19.49 -4.89 -25.04
N ARG A 24 -18.80 -4.32 -26.02
CA ARG A 24 -17.34 -4.24 -25.99
C ARG A 24 -16.92 -3.27 -24.89
N VAL A 25 -16.04 -3.72 -23.99
CA VAL A 25 -15.64 -2.95 -22.80
C VAL A 25 -15.04 -1.60 -23.19
N LEU A 26 -14.22 -1.57 -24.24
CA LEU A 26 -13.59 -0.34 -24.70
C LEU A 26 -14.62 0.74 -25.06
N ASP A 27 -15.56 0.40 -25.94
CA ASP A 27 -16.58 1.33 -26.45
C ASP A 27 -17.57 1.72 -25.34
N TYR A 28 -17.93 0.77 -24.48
CA TYR A 28 -18.77 1.01 -23.30
C TYR A 28 -18.14 2.06 -22.37
N LEU A 29 -16.86 1.87 -22.01
CA LEU A 29 -16.18 2.77 -21.08
C LEU A 29 -15.94 4.17 -21.66
N ILE A 30 -15.53 4.27 -22.93
CA ILE A 30 -15.28 5.57 -23.58
C ILE A 30 -16.58 6.30 -23.86
N ASN A 31 -17.53 5.66 -24.54
CA ASN A 31 -18.68 6.36 -25.09
C ASN A 31 -19.80 6.58 -24.05
N GLN A 32 -19.95 5.69 -23.08
CA GLN A 32 -21.04 5.77 -22.09
C GLN A 32 -20.58 6.36 -20.75
N HIS A 33 -19.35 6.07 -20.33
CA HIS A 33 -18.81 6.50 -19.03
C HIS A 33 -17.68 7.53 -19.11
N GLN A 34 -17.34 7.98 -20.32
CA GLN A 34 -16.38 9.05 -20.58
C GLN A 34 -15.00 8.75 -19.98
N PHE A 35 -14.60 7.48 -19.94
CA PHE A 35 -13.26 7.10 -19.51
C PHE A 35 -12.21 7.56 -20.52
N SER A 36 -11.03 7.89 -20.02
CA SER A 36 -9.87 8.09 -20.86
C SER A 36 -9.61 6.85 -21.75
N PRO A 37 -9.22 7.03 -23.03
CA PRO A 37 -8.91 5.92 -23.91
C PRO A 37 -7.85 4.96 -23.34
N GLU A 38 -6.88 5.49 -22.61
CA GLU A 38 -5.83 4.71 -21.95
C GLU A 38 -6.39 3.77 -20.86
N ALA A 39 -7.24 4.29 -19.96
CA ALA A 39 -7.86 3.49 -18.91
C ALA A 39 -8.80 2.42 -19.51
N ALA A 40 -9.61 2.80 -20.50
CA ALA A 40 -10.53 1.90 -21.16
C ALA A 40 -9.81 0.77 -21.92
N LEU A 41 -8.71 1.08 -22.63
CA LEU A 41 -7.89 0.10 -23.32
C LEU A 41 -7.30 -0.92 -22.34
N LYS A 42 -6.70 -0.43 -21.25
CA LYS A 42 -6.14 -1.30 -20.22
C LYS A 42 -7.20 -2.17 -19.53
N ALA A 43 -8.40 -1.63 -19.32
CA ALA A 43 -9.50 -2.41 -18.76
C ALA A 43 -9.97 -3.51 -19.72
N SER A 44 -10.11 -3.17 -21.01
CA SER A 44 -10.54 -4.11 -22.05
C SER A 44 -9.56 -5.27 -22.29
N SER A 45 -8.28 -5.10 -21.94
CA SER A 45 -7.30 -6.19 -22.06
C SER A 45 -7.53 -7.33 -21.05
N ALA A 46 -8.27 -7.08 -19.96
CA ALA A 46 -8.62 -8.12 -18.99
C ALA A 46 -9.83 -8.97 -19.43
N PHE A 47 -10.77 -8.37 -20.15
CA PHE A 47 -11.85 -9.05 -20.84
C PHE A 47 -12.47 -8.13 -21.91
N THR A 48 -12.70 -8.67 -23.10
CA THR A 48 -13.12 -7.87 -24.27
C THR A 48 -14.58 -7.42 -24.20
N TYR A 49 -15.44 -8.25 -23.61
CA TYR A 49 -16.88 -8.07 -23.63
C TYR A 49 -17.49 -8.15 -22.24
N LEU A 50 -18.43 -7.25 -21.96
CA LEU A 50 -19.17 -7.20 -20.72
C LEU A 50 -20.59 -7.71 -20.96
N ARG A 51 -20.92 -8.85 -20.32
CA ARG A 51 -22.20 -9.57 -20.55
C ARG A 51 -23.42 -8.88 -19.93
N ASN A 52 -23.21 -7.98 -18.98
CA ASN A 52 -24.29 -7.36 -18.22
C ASN A 52 -23.94 -5.89 -17.88
N PRO A 53 -24.12 -4.95 -18.84
CA PRO A 53 -23.79 -3.54 -18.67
C PRO A 53 -24.50 -2.90 -17.48
N GLU A 54 -25.76 -3.23 -17.24
CA GLU A 54 -26.52 -2.69 -16.11
C GLU A 54 -25.85 -2.98 -14.74
N LYS A 55 -25.20 -4.14 -14.58
CA LYS A 55 -24.44 -4.45 -13.36
C LYS A 55 -23.20 -3.59 -13.22
N ALA A 56 -22.51 -3.31 -14.33
CA ALA A 56 -21.36 -2.42 -14.34
C ALA A 56 -21.80 -0.99 -14.02
N ASP A 57 -22.90 -0.51 -14.62
CA ASP A 57 -23.50 0.79 -14.32
C ASP A 57 -23.81 0.92 -12.82
N SER A 58 -24.42 -0.12 -12.23
CA SER A 58 -24.72 -0.14 -10.79
C SER A 58 -23.46 -0.02 -9.93
N VAL A 59 -22.35 -0.66 -10.32
CA VAL A 59 -21.07 -0.56 -9.59
C VAL A 59 -20.48 0.84 -9.73
N LEU A 60 -20.46 1.39 -10.95
CA LEU A 60 -19.92 2.73 -11.23
C LEU A 60 -20.72 3.82 -10.53
N SER A 61 -22.05 3.76 -10.59
CA SER A 61 -22.94 4.68 -9.87
C SER A 61 -22.76 4.57 -8.36
N PHE A 62 -22.64 3.36 -7.81
CA PHE A 62 -22.38 3.19 -6.38
C PHE A 62 -21.06 3.85 -5.93
N PHE A 63 -19.99 3.75 -6.71
CA PHE A 63 -18.75 4.46 -6.38
C PHE A 63 -18.96 5.98 -6.35
N LYS A 64 -19.69 6.54 -7.32
CA LYS A 64 -20.04 7.98 -7.35
C LYS A 64 -20.88 8.38 -6.12
N GLU A 65 -21.88 7.58 -5.76
CA GLU A 65 -22.70 7.77 -4.56
C GLU A 65 -21.85 7.73 -3.27
N CYS A 66 -20.76 6.97 -3.26
CA CYS A 66 -19.81 6.92 -2.15
C CYS A 66 -18.75 8.03 -2.18
N GLY A 67 -18.89 9.04 -3.04
CA GLY A 67 -17.97 10.18 -3.12
C GLY A 67 -16.74 9.97 -4.02
N PHE A 68 -16.67 8.88 -4.79
CA PHE A 68 -15.54 8.66 -5.68
C PHE A 68 -15.65 9.56 -6.92
N SER A 69 -14.59 10.33 -7.18
CA SER A 69 -14.44 11.10 -8.42
C SER A 69 -14.32 10.19 -9.64
N GLN A 70 -14.54 10.77 -10.82
CA GLN A 70 -14.34 10.08 -12.10
C GLN A 70 -12.91 9.51 -12.22
N THR A 71 -11.90 10.28 -11.80
CA THR A 71 -10.49 9.85 -11.80
C THR A 71 -10.25 8.65 -10.87
N HIS A 72 -10.86 8.65 -9.68
CA HIS A 72 -10.78 7.50 -8.78
C HIS A 72 -11.36 6.24 -9.42
N ILE A 73 -12.55 6.36 -10.02
CA ILE A 73 -13.26 5.25 -10.66
C ILE A 73 -12.46 4.72 -11.85
N GLU A 74 -11.96 5.59 -12.72
CA GLU A 74 -11.11 5.22 -13.86
C GLU A 74 -9.88 4.44 -13.40
N HIS A 75 -9.21 4.90 -12.35
CA HIS A 75 -8.03 4.23 -11.81
C HIS A 75 -8.37 2.84 -11.27
N VAL A 76 -9.45 2.72 -10.50
CA VAL A 76 -9.92 1.43 -9.96
C VAL A 76 -10.22 0.46 -11.11
N VAL A 77 -11.00 0.88 -12.11
CA VAL A 77 -11.34 0.02 -13.25
C VAL A 77 -10.11 -0.33 -14.08
N LYS A 78 -9.18 0.60 -14.32
CA LYS A 78 -7.91 0.36 -15.01
C LYS A 78 -7.08 -0.73 -14.31
N ARG A 79 -7.04 -0.72 -12.98
CA ARG A 79 -6.22 -1.63 -12.15
C ARG A 79 -6.88 -2.98 -11.89
N ILE A 80 -8.19 -2.98 -11.66
CA ILE A 80 -8.99 -4.17 -11.37
C ILE A 80 -10.27 -4.23 -12.21
N PRO A 81 -10.18 -4.45 -13.54
CA PRO A 81 -11.33 -4.34 -14.44
C PRO A 81 -12.50 -5.26 -14.08
N LYS A 82 -12.21 -6.40 -13.42
CA LYS A 82 -13.20 -7.36 -12.93
C LYS A 82 -14.20 -6.75 -11.94
N VAL A 83 -13.91 -5.58 -11.36
CA VAL A 83 -14.85 -4.83 -10.51
C VAL A 83 -16.16 -4.53 -11.23
N LEU A 84 -16.13 -4.30 -12.56
CA LEU A 84 -17.32 -4.06 -13.38
C LEU A 84 -18.28 -5.25 -13.44
N SER A 85 -17.77 -6.46 -13.18
CA SER A 85 -18.55 -7.71 -13.15
C SER A 85 -18.82 -8.20 -11.73
N ALA A 86 -18.44 -7.43 -10.70
CA ALA A 86 -18.55 -7.83 -9.32
C ALA A 86 -20.01 -7.82 -8.84
N LYS A 87 -20.35 -8.71 -7.90
CA LYS A 87 -21.67 -8.72 -7.26
C LYS A 87 -21.73 -7.61 -6.22
N LEU A 88 -22.08 -6.39 -6.65
CA LEU A 88 -22.10 -5.16 -5.86
C LEU A 88 -22.47 -5.34 -4.38
N ALA A 89 -23.65 -5.93 -4.10
CA ALA A 89 -24.21 -6.08 -2.76
C ALA A 89 -23.37 -6.95 -1.80
N VAL A 90 -22.69 -7.97 -2.32
CA VAL A 90 -21.94 -8.94 -1.48
C VAL A 90 -20.43 -8.75 -1.57
N THR A 91 -19.92 -8.10 -2.61
CA THR A 91 -18.47 -7.93 -2.79
C THR A 91 -17.97 -6.53 -2.48
N ILE A 92 -18.61 -5.47 -2.98
CA ILE A 92 -18.07 -4.10 -2.89
C ILE A 92 -18.72 -3.34 -1.73
N LYS A 93 -20.06 -3.34 -1.64
CA LYS A 93 -20.79 -2.62 -0.58
C LYS A 93 -20.29 -2.93 0.84
N PRO A 94 -20.08 -4.21 1.23
CA PRO A 94 -19.63 -4.52 2.59
C PRO A 94 -18.26 -3.93 2.92
N LYS A 95 -17.39 -3.75 1.93
CA LYS A 95 -16.04 -3.22 2.14
C LYS A 95 -16.06 -1.73 2.39
N ILE A 96 -16.79 -0.98 1.56
CA ILE A 96 -16.98 0.46 1.74
C ILE A 96 -17.73 0.73 3.07
N LYS A 97 -18.75 -0.07 3.37
CA LYS A 97 -19.51 0.02 4.61
C LYS A 97 -18.64 -0.13 5.86
N ILE A 98 -17.66 -1.04 5.87
CA ILE A 98 -16.73 -1.17 7.02
C ILE A 98 -16.01 0.14 7.31
N PHE A 99 -15.48 0.83 6.29
CA PHE A 99 -14.82 2.11 6.51
C PHE A 99 -15.82 3.18 7.01
N GLN A 100 -17.02 3.23 6.44
CA GLN A 100 -18.07 4.17 6.86
C GLN A 100 -18.49 3.93 8.33
N ASP A 101 -18.72 2.67 8.70
CA ASP A 101 -19.10 2.28 10.06
C ASP A 101 -17.98 2.58 11.08
N LEU A 102 -16.72 2.60 10.63
CA LEU A 102 -15.55 2.99 11.42
C LEU A 102 -15.27 4.52 11.38
N GLY A 103 -16.17 5.29 10.78
CA GLY A 103 -16.14 6.76 10.80
C GLY A 103 -15.13 7.40 9.83
N PHE A 104 -14.76 6.71 8.74
CA PHE A 104 -13.94 7.33 7.69
C PHE A 104 -14.80 8.21 6.78
N ALA A 105 -14.26 9.37 6.39
CA ALA A 105 -14.92 10.26 5.45
C ALA A 105 -14.98 9.63 4.03
N PRO A 106 -16.02 9.92 3.23
CA PRO A 106 -16.14 9.39 1.86
C PRO A 106 -14.88 9.63 0.99
N ASP A 107 -14.32 10.84 1.04
CA ASP A 107 -13.13 11.21 0.27
C ASP A 107 -11.88 10.40 0.71
N ASP A 108 -11.72 10.18 2.01
CA ASP A 108 -10.64 9.37 2.56
C ASP A 108 -10.74 7.91 2.11
N ILE A 109 -11.96 7.36 2.06
CA ILE A 109 -12.20 6.01 1.56
C ILE A 109 -11.82 5.93 0.08
N ALA A 110 -12.21 6.92 -0.72
CA ALA A 110 -11.88 6.98 -2.13
C ALA A 110 -10.37 7.01 -2.36
N GLU A 111 -9.65 7.82 -1.57
CA GLU A 111 -8.20 7.91 -1.61
C GLU A 111 -7.48 6.61 -1.20
N ILE A 112 -7.95 5.93 -0.15
CA ILE A 112 -7.40 4.63 0.28
C ILE A 112 -7.58 3.59 -0.84
N VAL A 113 -8.78 3.53 -1.42
CA VAL A 113 -9.08 2.60 -2.52
C VAL A 113 -8.30 2.96 -3.78
N TYR A 114 -8.08 4.25 -4.05
CA TYR A 114 -7.24 4.71 -5.16
C TYR A 114 -5.78 4.25 -5.00
N GLY A 115 -5.22 4.36 -3.79
CA GLY A 115 -3.85 3.94 -3.49
C GLY A 115 -3.62 2.43 -3.71
N ASP A 116 -4.58 1.58 -3.34
CA ASP A 116 -4.53 0.15 -3.65
C ASP A 116 -5.91 -0.46 -3.92
N PRO A 117 -6.38 -0.46 -5.18
CA PRO A 117 -7.70 -1.00 -5.53
C PRO A 117 -7.86 -2.49 -5.20
N TRP A 118 -6.76 -3.24 -5.09
CA TRP A 118 -6.81 -4.68 -4.82
C TRP A 118 -7.37 -5.03 -3.45
N ILE A 119 -7.47 -4.08 -2.52
CA ILE A 119 -8.18 -4.31 -1.25
C ILE A 119 -9.64 -4.72 -1.48
N LEU A 120 -10.26 -4.25 -2.58
CA LEU A 120 -11.63 -4.61 -2.96
C LEU A 120 -11.80 -6.10 -3.32
N THR A 121 -10.71 -6.84 -3.47
CA THR A 121 -10.70 -8.29 -3.71
C THR A 121 -10.60 -9.13 -2.43
N ARG A 122 -10.37 -8.52 -1.27
CA ARG A 122 -10.15 -9.23 0.00
C ARG A 122 -11.46 -9.50 0.74
N SER A 123 -11.41 -10.23 1.85
CA SER A 123 -12.58 -10.39 2.71
C SER A 123 -12.89 -9.07 3.44
N ALA A 124 -14.17 -8.72 3.54
CA ALA A 124 -14.58 -7.54 4.30
C ALA A 124 -14.35 -7.80 5.80
N GLY A 125 -15.04 -8.80 6.36
CA GLY A 125 -15.03 -9.08 7.80
C GLY A 125 -13.79 -9.82 8.32
N ASN A 126 -13.16 -10.67 7.51
CA ASN A 126 -12.02 -11.48 7.98
C ASN A 126 -10.66 -10.82 7.66
N GLN A 127 -10.65 -9.70 6.93
CA GLN A 127 -9.40 -9.08 6.51
C GLN A 127 -9.43 -7.57 6.70
N ILE A 128 -10.25 -6.83 5.94
CA ILE A 128 -10.22 -5.37 5.95
C ILE A 128 -10.57 -4.81 7.35
N GLY A 129 -11.68 -5.25 7.93
CA GLY A 129 -12.12 -4.79 9.25
C GLY A 129 -11.07 -5.01 10.34
N PRO A 130 -10.61 -6.26 10.58
CA PRO A 130 -9.59 -6.56 11.57
C PRO A 130 -8.29 -5.76 11.37
N SER A 131 -7.80 -5.64 10.13
CA SER A 131 -6.59 -4.87 9.84
C SER A 131 -6.77 -3.37 10.17
N ILE A 132 -7.95 -2.78 9.92
CA ILE A 132 -8.22 -1.38 10.31
C ILE A 132 -8.25 -1.23 11.83
N LEU A 133 -8.83 -2.18 12.56
CA LEU A 133 -8.88 -2.14 14.02
C LEU A 133 -7.49 -2.21 14.65
N VAL A 134 -6.59 -3.04 14.10
CA VAL A 134 -5.17 -3.07 14.50
C VAL A 134 -4.50 -1.72 14.23
N LEU A 135 -4.68 -1.13 13.04
CA LEU A 135 -4.11 0.19 12.76
C LEU A 135 -4.67 1.27 13.69
N LYS A 136 -5.95 1.17 14.07
CA LYS A 136 -6.61 2.09 15.01
C LYS A 136 -6.04 1.98 16.42
N SER A 137 -5.72 0.79 16.91
CA SER A 137 -5.11 0.62 18.24
C SER A 137 -3.69 1.21 18.30
N ILE A 138 -2.97 1.22 17.17
CA ILE A 138 -1.60 1.75 17.08
C ILE A 138 -1.58 3.28 16.87
N LEU A 139 -2.43 3.78 15.96
CA LEU A 139 -2.37 5.17 15.48
C LEU A 139 -3.36 6.10 16.20
N GLY A 140 -4.44 5.57 16.78
CA GLY A 140 -5.45 6.33 17.53
C GLY A 140 -6.41 7.19 16.68
N SER A 141 -6.00 7.72 15.53
CA SER A 141 -6.79 8.63 14.69
C SER A 141 -7.13 8.03 13.32
N ASN A 142 -8.25 8.42 12.72
CA ASN A 142 -8.59 7.95 11.35
C ASN A 142 -7.69 8.64 10.32
N GLU A 143 -7.33 9.89 10.57
CA GLU A 143 -6.46 10.73 9.77
C GLU A 143 -5.08 10.09 9.57
N ASP A 144 -4.50 9.54 10.65
CA ASP A 144 -3.22 8.84 10.59
C ASP A 144 -3.34 7.49 9.87
N ILE A 145 -4.44 6.76 10.06
CA ILE A 145 -4.72 5.53 9.31
C ILE A 145 -4.80 5.83 7.82
N VAL A 146 -5.53 6.88 7.42
CA VAL A 146 -5.63 7.32 6.02
C VAL A 146 -4.24 7.65 5.47
N ARG A 147 -3.44 8.42 6.21
CA ARG A 147 -2.07 8.77 5.79
C ARG A 147 -1.20 7.53 5.53
N VAL A 148 -1.29 6.51 6.38
CA VAL A 148 -0.59 5.23 6.17
C VAL A 148 -1.16 4.50 4.95
N LEU A 149 -2.48 4.33 4.88
CA LEU A 149 -3.12 3.50 3.86
C LEU A 149 -3.11 4.10 2.46
N LYS A 150 -3.01 5.43 2.31
CA LYS A 150 -2.79 6.10 1.01
C LYS A 150 -1.55 5.57 0.29
N SER A 151 -0.47 5.36 1.04
CA SER A 151 0.79 4.86 0.49
C SER A 151 0.95 3.36 0.65
N SER A 152 0.28 2.75 1.64
CA SER A 152 0.50 1.38 2.08
C SER A 152 -0.81 0.59 2.22
N GLY A 153 -1.75 0.80 1.30
CA GLY A 153 -3.05 0.10 1.27
C GLY A 153 -2.93 -1.43 1.27
N TRP A 154 -1.75 -1.96 0.88
CA TRP A 154 -1.45 -3.37 0.97
C TRP A 154 -1.52 -3.95 2.38
N PHE A 155 -1.42 -3.14 3.44
CA PHE A 155 -1.68 -3.61 4.81
C PHE A 155 -3.04 -4.29 4.97
N LEU A 156 -4.06 -3.79 4.26
CA LEU A 156 -5.41 -4.40 4.29
C LEU A 156 -5.51 -5.71 3.50
N LYS A 157 -4.40 -6.20 2.95
CA LYS A 157 -4.29 -7.52 2.32
C LYS A 157 -3.54 -8.53 3.20
N HIS A 158 -3.04 -8.09 4.37
CA HIS A 158 -2.31 -8.90 5.33
C HIS A 158 -3.05 -8.97 6.66
N ASP A 159 -2.99 -10.13 7.30
CA ASP A 159 -3.45 -10.34 8.68
C ASP A 159 -2.51 -9.61 9.64
N LEU A 160 -2.85 -8.36 9.96
CA LEU A 160 -2.03 -7.50 10.81
C LEU A 160 -2.02 -7.97 12.27
N ASP A 161 -3.07 -8.66 12.70
CA ASP A 161 -3.17 -9.22 14.05
C ASP A 161 -2.13 -10.33 14.27
N LYS A 162 -1.83 -11.11 13.22
CA LYS A 162 -0.80 -12.17 13.28
C LYS A 162 0.61 -11.73 12.92
N THR A 163 0.77 -10.55 12.34
CA THR A 163 2.08 -10.08 11.81
C THR A 163 2.54 -8.81 12.49
N MET A 164 1.82 -7.71 12.29
CA MET A 164 2.19 -6.40 12.79
C MET A 164 2.03 -6.28 14.31
N MET A 165 0.92 -6.76 14.88
CA MET A 165 0.64 -6.58 16.31
C MET A 165 1.69 -7.28 17.20
N PRO A 166 2.07 -8.55 16.97
CA PRO A 166 3.09 -9.23 17.78
C PRO A 166 4.47 -8.55 17.66
N ASN A 167 4.80 -8.03 16.48
CA ASN A 167 6.04 -7.27 16.27
C ASN A 167 6.06 -5.99 17.10
N ILE A 168 4.95 -5.25 17.10
CA ILE A 168 4.82 -4.00 17.86
C ILE A 168 4.90 -4.26 19.35
N GLU A 169 4.16 -5.25 19.86
CA GLU A 169 4.20 -5.64 21.27
C GLU A 169 5.61 -6.03 21.68
N PHE A 170 6.28 -6.89 20.91
CA PHE A 170 7.65 -7.29 21.21
C PHE A 170 8.63 -6.11 21.20
N LEU A 171 8.53 -5.22 20.22
CA LEU A 171 9.36 -4.01 20.17
C LEU A 171 9.13 -3.10 21.38
N MET A 172 7.88 -2.95 21.84
CA MET A 172 7.57 -2.21 23.08
C MET A 172 8.20 -2.85 24.32
N HIS A 173 8.19 -4.19 24.42
CA HIS A 173 8.90 -4.90 25.49
C HIS A 173 10.42 -4.69 25.43
N CYS A 174 10.96 -4.33 24.26
CA CYS A 174 12.37 -3.96 24.08
C CYS A 174 12.65 -2.48 24.35
N GLU A 175 11.86 -1.82 25.22
CA GLU A 175 11.98 -0.41 25.62
C GLU A 175 11.77 0.61 24.49
N ILE A 176 11.22 0.20 23.35
CA ILE A 176 10.89 1.10 22.24
C ILE A 176 9.53 1.75 22.49
N SER A 177 9.50 3.09 22.53
CA SER A 177 8.25 3.81 22.79
C SER A 177 7.24 3.70 21.64
N SER A 178 5.95 3.81 21.97
CA SER A 178 4.86 3.89 20.98
C SER A 178 5.08 5.03 19.98
N SER A 179 5.60 6.17 20.44
CA SER A 179 5.92 7.32 19.57
C SER A 179 6.97 6.99 18.49
N GLN A 180 7.99 6.19 18.84
CA GLN A 180 8.98 5.72 17.88
C GLN A 180 8.36 4.74 16.89
N ILE A 181 7.52 3.82 17.37
CA ILE A 181 6.81 2.86 16.52
C ILE A 181 5.94 3.59 15.49
N VAL A 182 5.11 4.54 15.92
CA VAL A 182 4.27 5.35 15.02
C VAL A 182 5.12 6.10 13.99
N LYS A 183 6.21 6.76 14.43
CA LYS A 183 7.14 7.43 13.51
C LYS A 183 7.71 6.45 12.47
N TYR A 184 8.10 5.26 12.87
CA TYR A 184 8.64 4.26 11.95
C TYR A 184 7.57 3.64 11.06
N LEU A 185 6.33 3.52 11.52
CA LEU A 185 5.23 3.01 10.72
C LEU A 185 4.96 3.89 9.50
N PHE A 186 5.05 5.22 9.66
CA PHE A 186 4.94 6.17 8.55
C PHE A 186 6.11 6.11 7.57
N ASN A 187 7.34 5.92 8.05
CA ASN A 187 8.54 6.00 7.22
C ASN A 187 8.96 4.66 6.61
N PHE A 188 8.68 3.56 7.31
CA PHE A 188 9.11 2.21 6.98
C PHE A 188 8.00 1.17 7.23
N PRO A 189 6.80 1.32 6.66
CA PRO A 189 5.64 0.48 6.98
C PRO A 189 5.91 -1.02 6.81
N ARG A 190 6.69 -1.41 5.79
CA ARG A 190 7.02 -2.83 5.53
C ARG A 190 7.85 -3.49 6.62
N PHE A 191 8.58 -2.72 7.43
CA PHE A 191 9.35 -3.25 8.56
C PHE A 191 8.46 -4.04 9.53
N PHE A 192 7.23 -3.59 9.75
CA PHE A 192 6.32 -4.22 10.69
C PHE A 192 5.65 -5.50 10.14
N LEU A 193 5.89 -5.86 8.87
CA LEU A 193 5.38 -7.11 8.27
C LEU A 193 6.40 -8.24 8.22
N HIS A 194 7.59 -8.05 8.80
CA HIS A 194 8.49 -9.18 9.02
C HIS A 194 7.80 -10.25 9.89
N LYS A 195 8.26 -11.50 9.76
CA LYS A 195 7.81 -12.55 10.67
C LYS A 195 8.27 -12.20 12.10
N PRO A 196 7.50 -12.54 13.15
CA PRO A 196 7.89 -12.30 14.53
C PRO A 196 9.29 -12.82 14.88
N GLU A 197 9.64 -14.00 14.40
CA GLU A 197 10.95 -14.62 14.65
C GLU A 197 12.09 -13.80 14.01
N SER A 198 11.82 -13.18 12.85
CA SER A 198 12.81 -12.31 12.19
C SER A 198 13.06 -11.03 12.98
N ILE A 199 12.01 -10.38 13.51
CA ILE A 199 12.18 -9.19 14.35
C ILE A 199 13.00 -9.52 15.61
N GLN A 200 12.71 -10.66 16.26
CA GLN A 200 13.47 -11.13 17.42
C GLN A 200 14.95 -11.35 17.08
N ALA A 201 15.23 -11.98 15.94
CA ALA A 201 16.59 -12.20 15.47
C ALA A 201 17.33 -10.86 15.23
N PHE A 202 16.69 -9.87 14.59
CA PHE A 202 17.29 -8.57 14.37
C PHE A 202 17.57 -7.82 15.68
N VAL A 203 16.65 -7.88 16.64
CA VAL A 203 16.87 -7.31 17.99
C VAL A 203 18.07 -7.96 18.65
N LYS A 204 18.18 -9.29 18.63
CA LYS A 204 19.33 -10.03 19.18
C LYS A 204 20.65 -9.62 18.53
N THR A 205 20.66 -9.45 17.20
CA THR A 205 21.84 -8.98 16.46
C THR A 205 22.27 -7.59 16.94
N VAL A 206 21.32 -6.65 17.07
CA VAL A 206 21.62 -5.28 17.53
C VAL A 206 22.02 -5.23 19.00
N ASP A 207 21.43 -6.06 19.87
CA ASP A 207 21.88 -6.21 21.26
C ASP A 207 23.32 -6.73 21.33
N GLY A 208 23.67 -7.70 20.48
CA GLY A 208 25.05 -8.21 20.37
C GLY A 208 26.06 -7.15 19.91
N MET A 209 25.58 -6.10 19.24
CA MET A 209 26.35 -4.91 18.87
C MET A 209 26.41 -3.87 20.01
N GLY A 210 25.91 -4.18 21.21
CA GLY A 210 26.04 -3.37 22.43
C GLY A 210 25.31 -2.03 22.38
N PHE A 211 24.14 -1.99 21.74
CA PHE A 211 23.28 -0.80 21.81
C PHE A 211 22.57 -0.71 23.17
N ASP A 212 22.43 0.52 23.66
CA ASP A 212 21.44 0.84 24.69
C ASP A 212 20.05 0.84 24.07
N ARG A 213 19.14 0.00 24.60
CA ARG A 213 17.76 -0.11 24.12
C ARG A 213 16.96 1.19 24.28
N LYS A 214 17.32 2.03 25.25
CA LYS A 214 16.71 3.36 25.46
C LYS A 214 17.17 4.39 24.43
N SER A 215 18.21 4.08 23.66
CA SER A 215 18.70 4.96 22.60
C SER A 215 17.66 5.11 21.49
N LYS A 216 17.49 6.34 21.00
CA LYS A 216 16.68 6.61 19.79
C LYS A 216 17.22 5.89 18.55
N MET A 217 18.50 5.49 18.56
CA MET A 217 19.13 4.76 17.45
C MET A 217 18.85 3.25 17.49
N PHE A 218 18.32 2.69 18.58
CA PHE A 218 18.10 1.25 18.70
C PHE A 218 17.15 0.72 17.63
N LEU A 219 15.94 1.30 17.52
CA LEU A 219 14.99 0.95 16.45
C LEU A 219 15.55 1.24 15.05
N SER A 220 16.37 2.29 14.91
CA SER A 220 17.03 2.61 13.63
C SER A 220 18.00 1.51 13.21
N ALA A 221 18.78 0.99 14.15
CA ALA A 221 19.72 -0.10 13.91
C ALA A 221 19.00 -1.38 13.53
N ILE A 222 17.94 -1.75 14.27
CA ILE A 222 17.12 -2.94 13.99
C ILE A 222 16.54 -2.84 12.57
N ARG A 223 15.95 -1.68 12.23
CA ARG A 223 15.41 -1.43 10.90
C ARG A 223 16.48 -1.47 9.81
N THR A 224 17.70 -0.98 10.08
CA THR A 224 18.80 -1.06 9.11
C THR A 224 19.18 -2.51 8.83
N VAL A 225 19.45 -3.30 9.87
CA VAL A 225 19.83 -4.71 9.73
C VAL A 225 18.71 -5.48 9.02
N SER A 226 17.44 -5.22 9.34
CA SER A 226 16.30 -5.90 8.72
C SER A 226 16.12 -5.63 7.22
N SER A 227 16.80 -4.63 6.67
CA SER A 227 16.58 -4.16 5.30
C SER A 227 17.48 -4.80 4.24
N MET A 228 18.37 -5.69 4.65
CA MET A 228 19.31 -6.36 3.76
C MET A 228 19.58 -7.79 4.23
N SER A 229 20.13 -8.61 3.35
CA SER A 229 20.62 -9.94 3.71
C SER A 229 21.90 -9.84 4.54
N GLU A 230 22.24 -10.92 5.25
CA GLU A 230 23.52 -11.02 5.98
C GLU A 230 24.73 -10.84 5.05
N GLU A 231 24.67 -11.39 3.83
CA GLU A 231 25.68 -11.18 2.79
C GLU A 231 25.86 -9.70 2.44
N ASN A 232 24.75 -8.99 2.20
CA ASN A 232 24.81 -7.56 1.90
C ASN A 232 25.31 -6.75 3.09
N TRP A 233 25.02 -7.17 4.33
CA TRP A 233 25.55 -6.55 5.53
C TRP A 233 27.07 -6.73 5.62
N GLU A 234 27.61 -7.92 5.36
CA GLU A 234 29.05 -8.17 5.37
C GLU A 234 29.78 -7.34 4.30
N LEU A 235 29.22 -7.25 3.09
CA LEU A 235 29.74 -6.38 2.04
C LEU A 235 29.81 -4.90 2.47
N LYS A 236 28.90 -4.43 3.33
CA LYS A 236 29.01 -3.08 3.92
C LYS A 236 30.19 -2.99 4.87
N LEU A 237 30.36 -3.97 5.75
CA LEU A 237 31.49 -3.98 6.69
C LEU A 237 32.82 -4.00 5.94
N GLU A 238 32.96 -4.87 4.94
CA GLU A 238 34.13 -4.93 4.05
C GLU A 238 34.41 -3.62 3.33
N LEU A 239 33.36 -2.96 2.83
CA LEU A 239 33.50 -1.63 2.24
C LEU A 239 34.11 -0.65 3.24
N PHE A 240 33.57 -0.55 4.47
CA PHE A 240 34.15 0.36 5.48
C PHE A 240 35.60 0.01 5.84
N ARG A 241 35.93 -1.29 5.96
CA ARG A 241 37.32 -1.75 6.17
C ARG A 241 38.23 -1.29 5.04
N SER A 242 37.81 -1.46 3.78
CA SER A 242 38.55 -1.01 2.59
C SER A 242 38.73 0.51 2.54
N LEU A 243 37.85 1.26 3.23
CA LEU A 243 37.93 2.72 3.34
C LEU A 243 38.85 3.18 4.49
N GLY A 244 39.41 2.25 5.28
CA GLY A 244 40.37 2.51 6.35
C GLY A 244 39.76 2.57 7.76
N PHE A 245 38.49 2.20 7.94
CA PHE A 245 37.86 2.18 9.26
C PHE A 245 38.25 0.90 10.02
N SER A 246 38.60 1.03 11.30
CA SER A 246 38.75 -0.13 12.19
C SER A 246 37.39 -0.71 12.60
N GLU A 247 37.35 -1.96 13.09
CA GLU A 247 36.11 -2.56 13.62
C GLU A 247 35.43 -1.69 14.68
N LYS A 248 36.23 -1.03 15.52
CA LYS A 248 35.73 -0.09 16.52
C LYS A 248 35.06 1.12 15.87
N ASP A 249 35.70 1.71 14.85
CA ASP A 249 35.14 2.87 14.15
C ASP A 249 33.85 2.52 13.42
N ILE A 250 33.79 1.34 12.79
CA ILE A 250 32.59 0.84 12.11
C ILE A 250 31.43 0.72 13.09
N LEU A 251 31.68 0.08 14.25
CA LEU A 251 30.67 -0.08 15.28
C LEU A 251 30.21 1.27 15.87
N ASP A 252 31.14 2.20 16.09
CA ASP A 252 30.83 3.55 16.57
C ASP A 252 30.00 4.35 15.54
N VAL A 253 30.32 4.26 14.25
CA VAL A 253 29.53 4.88 13.17
C VAL A 253 28.15 4.25 13.12
N PHE A 254 28.05 2.92 13.17
CA PHE A 254 26.76 2.22 13.15
C PHE A 254 25.89 2.61 14.34
N ARG A 255 26.46 2.72 15.54
CA ARG A 255 25.73 3.14 16.75
C ARG A 255 25.19 4.57 16.70
N ARG A 256 25.92 5.47 16.04
CA ARG A 256 25.52 6.88 15.91
C ARG A 256 24.56 7.12 14.74
N VAL A 257 24.79 6.44 13.62
CA VAL A 257 24.12 6.70 12.33
C VAL A 257 23.86 5.40 11.56
N PRO A 258 23.00 4.48 12.06
CA PRO A 258 22.81 3.17 11.44
C PRO A 258 22.41 3.22 9.96
N GLN A 259 21.65 4.23 9.54
CA GLN A 259 21.13 4.38 8.18
C GLN A 259 22.23 4.52 7.10
N VAL A 260 23.45 4.91 7.47
CA VAL A 260 24.59 4.98 6.54
C VAL A 260 24.90 3.60 5.94
N PHE A 261 24.62 2.52 6.67
CA PHE A 261 24.84 1.16 6.17
C PHE A 261 23.73 0.71 5.20
N ALA A 262 22.57 1.38 5.19
CA ALA A 262 21.45 1.06 4.31
C ALA A 262 21.51 1.73 2.93
N ILE A 263 22.42 2.67 2.69
CA ILE A 263 22.58 3.30 1.37
C ILE A 263 23.47 2.45 0.45
N SER A 264 23.30 2.59 -0.87
CA SER A 264 24.08 1.82 -1.84
C SER A 264 25.57 2.17 -1.77
N GLU A 265 26.42 1.20 -2.11
CA GLU A 265 27.88 1.37 -2.13
C GLU A 265 28.30 2.61 -2.95
N ARG A 266 27.70 2.79 -4.13
CA ARG A 266 27.94 3.95 -5.01
C ARG A 266 27.82 5.27 -4.23
N LYS A 267 26.73 5.45 -3.47
CA LYS A 267 26.49 6.67 -2.70
C LYS A 267 27.49 6.86 -1.56
N ILE A 268 27.91 5.76 -0.92
CA ILE A 268 28.93 5.80 0.15
C ILE A 268 30.26 6.32 -0.42
N LYS A 269 30.65 5.85 -1.61
CA LYS A 269 31.90 6.27 -2.27
C LYS A 269 31.89 7.71 -2.77
N GLU A 270 30.74 8.19 -3.27
CA GLU A 270 30.58 9.58 -3.75
C GLU A 270 30.77 10.63 -2.63
N VAL A 271 30.43 10.30 -1.38
CA VAL A 271 30.66 11.20 -0.23
C VAL A 271 32.16 11.31 0.11
N LYS A 272 33.00 10.35 -0.31
CA LYS A 272 34.46 10.35 -0.06
C LYS A 272 35.27 11.06 -1.16
N THR A 273 34.69 11.42 -2.30
CA THR A 273 35.33 12.35 -3.23
C THR A 273 35.00 13.78 -2.82
N PRO A 274 35.85 14.49 -2.04
CA PRO A 274 35.71 15.93 -1.98
C PRO A 274 35.83 16.44 -3.42
N SER A 275 34.87 17.26 -3.83
CA SER A 275 34.99 18.08 -5.03
C SER A 275 36.34 18.80 -4.97
N THR A 276 37.27 18.35 -5.79
CA THR A 276 38.51 19.03 -6.09
C THR A 276 38.15 20.35 -6.77
N SER A 277 37.98 21.41 -5.97
CA SER A 277 38.19 22.83 -6.31
C SER A 277 37.45 23.72 -5.29
N PHE A 278 38.09 23.96 -4.14
CA PHE A 278 38.08 25.32 -3.62
C PHE A 278 39.52 25.80 -3.70
N GLY A 279 39.85 26.29 -4.89
CA GLY A 279 41.02 27.13 -5.09
C GLY A 279 40.81 28.43 -4.35
N ASP A 280 41.77 28.73 -3.50
CA ASP A 280 42.00 30.03 -2.89
C ASP A 280 42.06 31.11 -3.98
N SER A 281 41.13 32.08 -3.92
CA SER A 281 41.37 33.45 -4.41
C SER A 281 40.25 34.41 -3.97
N GLY A 282 40.64 35.38 -3.14
CA GLY A 282 40.28 36.78 -3.37
C GLY A 282 38.94 37.30 -2.83
N LYS A 283 39.03 37.96 -1.66
CA LYS A 283 38.59 39.33 -1.35
C LYS A 283 37.27 39.91 -1.95
N GLU A 284 36.64 40.74 -1.10
CA GLU A 284 35.71 41.85 -1.41
C GLU A 284 34.25 41.44 -1.71
N LYS A 285 33.19 41.99 -1.08
CA LYS A 285 32.95 43.24 -0.36
C LYS A 285 31.81 43.06 0.67
N CYS A 286 31.90 43.81 1.76
CA CYS A 286 30.78 44.22 2.60
C CYS A 286 29.84 45.15 1.83
N ALA A 287 28.52 44.93 1.98
CA ALA A 287 27.50 45.94 2.29
C ALA A 287 26.20 45.21 2.65
#